data_AF-A0A7S2Q2G2-F1
#
_entry.id   AF-A0A7S2Q2G2-F1
#
_cell.length_a   1.000
_cell.length_b   1.000
_cell.length_c   1.000
_cell.angle_alpha   90.00
_cell.angle_beta   90.00
_cell.angle_gamma   90.00
#
_symmetry.space_group_name_H-M   'P 1'
#
loop_
_entity.id
_entity.type
_entity.pdbx_description
1 polymer ?
#
loop_
_entity_poly.entity_id
_entity_poly.type
_entity_poly.pdbx_seq_one_letter_code
_entity_poly.pdbx_strand_id
1 'polypeptide(L)'
;TYYFHGPPSLSRTLNKRMVKKQKVKDKKGTKNSVSIASVAFGREFDDFFVVFTDGSWECDGELHEELDKLLNDRGNRDDLVWVSLGPDDEFCLKAKNGRIWWGGVSDEISEFLFDITDGNENEVDYISFGVEGSYFLTHRGNC
;
A
#
# COMPACT_ATOMS: atom_id res chain seq x y z
N THR A 1 -24.92 3.89 5.62
CA THR A 1 -24.29 2.57 5.38
C THR A 1 -23.43 2.68 4.16
N TYR A 2 -22.18 2.24 4.23
CA TYR A 2 -21.28 2.21 3.07
C TYR A 2 -21.27 0.79 2.52
N TYR A 3 -21.34 0.66 1.19
CA TYR A 3 -21.28 -0.62 0.50
C TYR A 3 -19.99 -0.65 -0.31
N PHE A 4 -19.21 -1.72 -0.12
CA PHE A 4 -18.01 -1.97 -0.89
C PHE A 4 -18.36 -2.89 -2.05
N HIS A 5 -18.10 -2.44 -3.27
CA HIS A 5 -18.21 -3.24 -4.48
C HIS A 5 -16.81 -3.42 -5.04
N GLY A 6 -16.23 -4.59 -4.77
CA GLY A 6 -14.88 -4.95 -5.19
C GLY A 6 -14.85 -6.38 -5.72
N PRO A 7 -13.69 -6.83 -6.21
CA PRO A 7 -13.57 -8.19 -6.72
C PRO A 7 -13.86 -9.21 -5.60
N PRO A 8 -14.43 -10.38 -5.95
CA PRO A 8 -14.75 -11.41 -4.98
C PRO A 8 -13.55 -11.86 -4.14
N SER A 9 -12.35 -11.87 -4.74
CA SER A 9 -11.07 -12.17 -4.07
C SER A 9 -10.77 -11.19 -2.95
N LEU A 10 -10.81 -9.88 -3.22
CA LEU A 10 -10.63 -8.85 -2.20
C LEU A 10 -11.66 -8.99 -1.08
N SER A 11 -12.93 -9.17 -1.43
CA SER A 11 -13.99 -9.39 -0.43
C SER A 11 -13.68 -10.60 0.46
N ARG A 12 -13.16 -11.70 -0.08
CA ARG A 12 -12.72 -12.86 0.71
C ARG A 12 -11.53 -12.51 1.61
N THR A 13 -10.54 -11.79 1.11
CA THR A 13 -9.36 -11.34 1.88
C THR A 13 -9.78 -10.49 3.08
N LEU A 14 -10.62 -9.49 2.84
CA LEU A 14 -11.16 -8.63 3.90
C LEU A 14 -11.97 -9.44 4.91
N ASN A 15 -12.87 -10.31 4.44
CA ASN A 15 -13.71 -11.14 5.31
C ASN A 15 -12.91 -12.18 6.11
N LYS A 16 -11.91 -12.84 5.53
CA LYS A 16 -11.08 -13.86 6.19
C LYS A 16 -10.33 -13.27 7.38
N ARG A 17 -9.73 -12.10 7.20
CA ARG A 17 -9.05 -11.36 8.29
C ARG A 17 -10.05 -10.86 9.33
N MET A 18 -11.27 -10.47 8.95
CA MET A 18 -12.33 -10.09 9.90
C MET A 18 -12.88 -11.29 10.70
N VAL A 19 -13.09 -12.45 10.09
CA VAL A 19 -13.60 -13.66 10.77
C VAL A 19 -12.58 -14.25 11.74
N LYS A 20 -11.28 -14.17 11.43
CA LYS A 20 -10.23 -14.47 12.41
C LYS A 20 -10.38 -13.64 13.70
N LYS A 21 -10.95 -12.42 13.64
CA LYS A 21 -11.25 -11.60 14.84
C LYS A 21 -12.34 -12.21 15.72
N GLN A 22 -13.37 -12.81 15.14
CA GLN A 22 -14.50 -13.35 15.90
C GLN A 22 -14.09 -14.57 16.73
N LYS A 23 -13.30 -15.49 16.17
CA LYS A 23 -12.86 -16.70 16.89
C LYS A 23 -11.84 -16.44 18.01
N VAL A 24 -11.13 -15.30 17.98
CA VAL A 24 -10.11 -14.96 18.98
C VAL A 24 -10.68 -14.10 20.12
N LYS A 25 -11.83 -13.45 19.92
CA LYS A 25 -12.48 -12.59 20.92
C LYS A 25 -12.96 -13.33 22.17
N ASP A 26 -13.11 -14.66 22.13
CA ASP A 26 -13.55 -15.45 23.29
C ASP A 26 -12.43 -15.72 24.33
N LYS A 27 -11.20 -15.26 24.09
CA LYS A 27 -10.08 -15.41 25.04
C LYS A 27 -9.39 -14.07 25.33
N LYS A 28 -9.89 -13.42 26.41
CA LYS A 28 -9.23 -12.47 27.33
C LYS A 28 -7.90 -11.83 26.86
N GLY A 29 -7.94 -10.52 26.61
CA GLY A 29 -6.76 -9.65 26.48
C GLY A 29 -6.98 -8.53 25.47
N THR A 30 -6.67 -7.29 25.85
CA THR A 30 -6.67 -6.07 25.01
C THR A 30 -5.67 -6.26 23.86
N LYS A 31 -6.11 -6.91 22.77
CA LYS A 31 -5.33 -7.04 21.54
C LYS A 31 -5.66 -5.87 20.63
N ASN A 32 -4.62 -5.14 20.20
CA ASN A 32 -4.71 -4.19 19.10
C ASN A 32 -5.42 -4.86 17.93
N SER A 33 -6.60 -4.36 17.59
CA SER A 33 -7.39 -4.93 16.51
C SER A 33 -6.76 -4.52 15.18
N VAL A 34 -6.15 -5.48 14.48
CA VAL A 34 -5.63 -5.26 13.13
C VAL A 34 -6.78 -4.89 12.19
N SER A 35 -6.75 -3.71 11.59
CA SER A 35 -7.69 -3.28 10.55
C SER A 35 -6.96 -3.04 9.24
N ILE A 36 -7.69 -2.63 8.21
CA ILE A 36 -7.11 -2.21 6.92
C ILE A 36 -6.52 -0.81 7.13
N ALA A 37 -5.29 -0.60 6.67
CA ALA A 37 -4.63 0.69 6.64
C ALA A 37 -4.69 1.30 5.23
N SER A 38 -4.48 0.48 4.19
CA SER A 38 -4.50 0.92 2.79
C SER A 38 -4.98 -0.20 1.88
N VAL A 39 -5.64 0.16 0.79
CA VAL A 39 -5.97 -0.73 -0.34
C VAL A 39 -5.61 0.02 -1.62
N ALA A 40 -4.92 -0.64 -2.54
CA ALA A 40 -4.62 -0.13 -3.87
C ALA A 40 -4.98 -1.17 -4.93
N PHE A 41 -5.34 -0.69 -6.11
CA PHE A 41 -5.64 -1.50 -7.29
C PHE A 41 -4.62 -1.18 -8.37
N GLY A 42 -4.08 -2.21 -9.01
CA GLY A 42 -3.10 -2.09 -10.09
C GLY A 42 -3.77 -2.00 -11.46
N ARG A 43 -3.16 -2.66 -12.43
CA ARG A 43 -3.59 -2.69 -13.84
C ARG A 43 -5.01 -3.22 -13.99
N GLU A 44 -5.28 -4.41 -13.47
CA GLU A 44 -6.61 -5.02 -13.55
C GLU A 44 -7.37 -4.84 -12.24
N PHE A 45 -8.70 -4.97 -12.32
CA PHE A 45 -9.56 -4.84 -11.14
C PHE A 45 -9.29 -5.92 -10.08
N ASP A 46 -8.77 -7.07 -10.49
CA ASP A 46 -8.39 -8.18 -9.61
C ASP A 46 -6.95 -8.05 -9.06
N ASP A 47 -6.14 -7.12 -9.60
CA ASP A 47 -4.79 -6.83 -9.10
C ASP A 47 -4.90 -5.86 -7.93
N PHE A 48 -4.75 -6.36 -6.71
CA PHE A 48 -4.88 -5.51 -5.53
C PHE A 48 -3.80 -5.77 -4.49
N PHE A 49 -3.57 -4.74 -3.68
CA PHE A 49 -2.67 -4.79 -2.55
C PHE A 49 -3.32 -4.19 -1.31
N VAL A 50 -3.36 -4.95 -0.23
CA VAL A 50 -3.92 -4.54 1.06
C VAL A 50 -2.82 -4.45 2.09
N VAL A 51 -2.66 -3.27 2.70
CA VAL A 51 -1.82 -3.07 3.88
C VAL A 51 -2.72 -3.03 5.11
N PHE A 52 -2.32 -3.73 6.16
CA PHE A 52 -3.01 -3.75 7.45
C PHE A 52 -2.36 -2.81 8.46
N THR A 53 -3.09 -2.43 9.51
CA THR A 53 -2.57 -1.50 10.54
C THR A 53 -1.43 -2.07 11.39
N ASP A 54 -1.23 -3.39 11.38
CA ASP A 54 -0.05 -4.01 11.98
C ASP A 54 1.18 -3.94 11.07
N GLY A 55 1.01 -3.51 9.81
CA GLY A 55 2.03 -3.38 8.78
C GLY A 55 2.23 -4.63 7.92
N SER A 56 1.53 -5.72 8.23
CA SER A 56 1.43 -6.87 7.33
C SER A 56 0.63 -6.51 6.09
N TRP A 57 0.74 -7.33 5.05
CA TRP A 57 0.05 -7.09 3.79
C TRP A 57 -0.40 -8.40 3.12
N GLU A 58 -1.36 -8.30 2.22
CA GLU A 58 -1.83 -9.37 1.33
C GLU A 58 -2.09 -8.76 -0.05
N CYS A 59 -1.79 -9.50 -1.11
CA CYS A 59 -2.06 -9.10 -2.49
C CYS A 59 -2.72 -10.24 -3.27
N ASP A 60 -3.30 -9.90 -4.42
CA ASP A 60 -3.78 -10.84 -5.42
C ASP A 60 -3.52 -10.23 -6.81
N GLY A 61 -3.53 -11.08 -7.84
CA GLY A 61 -3.19 -10.68 -9.20
C GLY A 61 -1.69 -10.65 -9.50
N GLU A 62 -1.32 -10.08 -10.65
CA GLU A 62 0.06 -10.00 -11.11
C GLU A 62 0.68 -8.68 -10.65
N LEU A 63 1.51 -8.74 -9.60
CA LEU A 63 2.28 -7.57 -9.18
C LEU A 63 3.43 -7.31 -10.16
N HIS A 64 3.76 -6.03 -10.35
CA HIS A 64 4.96 -5.64 -11.10
C HIS A 64 6.21 -6.34 -10.56
N GLU A 65 7.11 -6.79 -11.45
CA GLU A 65 8.28 -7.61 -11.09
C GLU A 65 9.17 -6.92 -10.05
N GLU A 66 9.38 -5.60 -10.19
CA GLU A 66 10.20 -4.84 -9.23
C GLU A 66 9.54 -4.75 -7.85
N LEU A 67 8.20 -4.71 -7.81
CA LEU A 67 7.46 -4.70 -6.56
C LEU A 67 7.59 -6.07 -5.85
N ASP A 68 7.40 -7.17 -6.58
CA ASP A 68 7.56 -8.51 -6.00
C ASP A 68 8.99 -8.72 -5.47
N LYS A 69 9.98 -8.33 -6.27
CA LYS A 69 11.39 -8.37 -5.85
C LYS A 69 11.64 -7.53 -4.61
N LEU A 70 11.13 -6.30 -4.56
CA LEU A 70 11.26 -5.41 -3.40
C LEU A 70 10.67 -6.03 -2.12
N LEU A 71 9.50 -6.66 -2.23
CA LEU A 71 8.82 -7.30 -1.10
C LEU A 71 9.61 -8.51 -0.58
N ASN A 72 10.15 -9.30 -1.50
CA ASN A 72 11.03 -10.42 -1.20
C ASN A 72 12.35 -9.98 -0.56
N ASP A 73 13.01 -8.96 -1.10
CA ASP A 73 14.27 -8.40 -0.58
C ASP A 73 14.11 -7.79 0.81
N ARG A 74 12.94 -7.22 1.10
CA ARG A 74 12.58 -6.74 2.44
C ARG A 74 12.37 -7.89 3.43
N GLY A 75 12.23 -9.12 2.97
CA GLY A 75 11.97 -10.30 3.79
C GLY A 75 10.57 -10.30 4.40
N ASN A 76 9.57 -9.76 3.68
CA ASN A 76 8.17 -9.74 4.11
C ASN A 76 7.95 -9.10 5.49
N ARG A 77 8.63 -7.97 5.77
CA ARG A 77 8.46 -7.23 7.02
C ARG A 77 7.07 -6.64 7.17
N ASP A 78 6.51 -6.77 8.38
CA ASP A 78 5.22 -6.20 8.79
C ASP A 78 5.36 -4.71 9.20
N ASP A 79 5.97 -3.89 8.35
CA ASP A 79 6.24 -2.48 8.61
C ASP A 79 5.67 -1.53 7.56
N LEU A 80 4.84 -1.99 6.64
CA LEU A 80 4.17 -1.10 5.68
C LEU A 80 3.11 -0.23 6.37
N VAL A 81 2.88 0.97 5.84
CA VAL A 81 1.80 1.87 6.29
C VAL A 81 0.79 2.18 5.20
N TRP A 82 1.26 2.35 3.96
CA TRP A 82 0.40 2.54 2.81
C TRP A 82 1.07 2.04 1.52
N VAL A 83 0.21 1.82 0.54
CA VAL A 83 0.56 1.40 -0.82
C VAL A 83 -0.30 2.20 -1.80
N SER A 84 0.29 2.56 -2.94
CA SER A 84 -0.41 3.06 -4.12
C SER A 84 0.06 2.26 -5.31
N LEU A 85 -0.88 1.88 -6.17
CA LEU A 85 -0.65 1.17 -7.41
C LEU A 85 -1.31 1.99 -8.53
N GLY A 86 -0.70 1.97 -9.71
CA GLY A 86 -1.20 2.61 -10.92
C GLY A 86 -1.54 1.59 -12.01
N PRO A 87 -2.27 2.03 -13.03
CA PRO A 87 -2.71 1.19 -14.13
C PRO A 87 -1.57 0.80 -15.08
N ASP A 88 -0.47 1.56 -15.10
CA ASP A 88 0.69 1.38 -15.97
C ASP A 88 1.86 0.72 -15.21
N ASP A 89 1.53 -0.14 -14.23
CA ASP A 89 2.42 -0.82 -13.30
C ASP A 89 3.19 0.09 -12.32
N GLU A 90 2.77 1.35 -12.17
CA GLU A 90 3.34 2.23 -11.17
C GLU A 90 3.07 1.69 -9.76
N PHE A 91 4.05 1.82 -8.88
CA PHE A 91 3.83 1.55 -7.48
C PHE A 91 4.57 2.54 -6.60
N CYS A 92 4.02 2.74 -5.40
CA CYS A 92 4.69 3.44 -4.33
C CYS A 92 4.30 2.84 -2.98
N LEU A 93 5.29 2.56 -2.12
CA LEU A 93 5.10 1.99 -0.78
C LEU A 93 5.80 2.86 0.24
N LYS A 94 5.18 3.00 1.41
CA LYS A 94 5.80 3.63 2.58
C LYS A 94 5.84 2.65 3.75
N ALA A 95 6.97 2.64 4.45
CA ALA A 95 7.12 1.93 5.72
C ALA A 95 7.00 2.87 6.93
N LYS A 96 6.77 2.29 8.10
CA LYS A 96 6.65 3.00 9.40
C LYS A 96 7.87 3.84 9.76
N ASN A 97 9.04 3.49 9.23
CA ASN A 97 10.28 4.25 9.44
C ASN A 97 10.42 5.46 8.50
N GLY A 98 9.38 5.79 7.72
CA GLY A 98 9.38 6.90 6.77
C GLY A 98 10.02 6.57 5.43
N ARG A 99 10.66 5.40 5.26
CA ARG A 99 11.26 5.01 3.99
C ARG A 99 10.16 4.76 2.95
N ILE A 100 10.41 5.25 1.75
CA ILE A 100 9.52 5.13 0.59
C ILE A 100 10.27 4.41 -0.53
N TRP A 101 9.53 3.62 -1.30
CA TRP A 101 10.01 2.97 -2.52
C TRP A 101 8.99 3.18 -3.63
N TRP A 102 9.47 3.38 -4.84
CA TRP A 102 8.64 3.51 -6.03
C TRP A 102 9.30 2.80 -7.21
N GLY A 103 8.50 2.53 -8.24
CA GLY A 103 8.93 1.93 -9.50
C GLY A 103 7.79 1.93 -10.50
N GLY A 104 8.08 1.59 -11.75
CA GLY A 104 7.12 1.70 -12.87
C GLY A 104 6.71 3.13 -13.25
N VAL A 105 7.19 4.15 -12.53
CA VAL A 105 6.86 5.57 -12.78
C VAL A 105 7.73 6.18 -13.89
N SER A 106 7.27 7.28 -14.49
CA SER A 106 8.07 8.06 -15.45
C SER A 106 9.31 8.69 -14.78
N ASP A 107 10.32 9.02 -15.59
CA ASP A 107 11.54 9.70 -15.11
C ASP A 107 11.20 11.02 -14.38
N GLU A 108 10.24 11.79 -14.90
CA GLU A 108 9.76 13.03 -14.26
C GLU A 108 9.24 12.79 -12.84
N ILE A 109 8.40 11.78 -12.63
CA ILE A 109 7.87 11.44 -11.31
C ILE A 109 8.99 10.90 -10.41
N SER A 110 9.91 10.12 -10.98
CA SER A 110 11.04 9.56 -10.25
C SER A 110 11.99 10.64 -9.74
N GLU A 111 12.34 11.61 -10.58
CA GLU A 111 13.14 12.78 -10.21
C GLU A 111 12.45 13.60 -9.13
N PHE A 112 11.14 13.84 -9.27
CA PHE A 112 10.39 14.60 -8.28
C PHE A 112 10.29 13.89 -6.91
N LEU A 113 10.06 12.57 -6.91
CA LEU A 113 10.07 11.77 -5.68
C LEU A 113 11.47 11.72 -5.05
N PHE A 114 12.51 11.66 -5.88
CA PHE A 114 13.89 11.75 -5.42
C PHE A 114 14.14 13.10 -4.74
N ASP A 115 13.81 14.22 -5.37
CA ASP A 115 14.01 15.56 -4.81
C ASP A 115 13.26 15.79 -3.48
N ILE A 116 12.06 15.22 -3.33
CA ILE A 116 11.31 15.30 -2.07
C ILE A 116 11.98 14.43 -1.00
N THR A 117 12.44 13.24 -1.36
CA THR A 117 12.97 12.28 -0.37
C THR A 117 14.45 12.47 -0.08
N ASP A 118 15.19 13.19 -0.92
CA ASP A 118 16.58 13.55 -0.72
C ASP A 118 16.69 14.59 0.40
N GLY A 119 17.60 14.35 1.36
CA GLY A 119 17.85 15.27 2.47
C GLY A 119 17.02 15.07 3.76
N ASN A 120 16.04 14.16 3.82
CA ASN A 120 15.19 13.88 5.00
C ASN A 120 14.36 15.07 5.55
N GLU A 121 14.34 16.22 4.88
CA GLU A 121 13.62 17.41 5.34
C GLU A 121 12.17 17.48 4.86
N ASN A 122 11.86 16.76 3.78
CA ASN A 122 10.50 16.65 3.27
C ASN A 122 10.01 15.20 3.40
N GLU A 123 8.70 15.05 3.56
CA GLU A 123 8.04 13.76 3.69
C GLU A 123 6.88 13.68 2.69
N VAL A 124 6.87 12.64 1.85
CA VAL A 124 5.70 12.32 1.02
C VAL A 124 4.63 11.76 1.95
N ASP A 125 3.49 12.45 1.99
CA ASP A 125 2.32 12.03 2.75
C ASP A 125 1.57 10.93 2.00
N TYR A 126 1.31 11.16 0.70
CA TYR A 126 0.49 10.30 -0.14
C TYR A 126 0.74 10.57 -1.63
N ILE A 127 0.66 9.51 -2.45
CA ILE A 127 0.58 9.58 -3.91
C ILE A 127 -0.55 8.67 -4.41
N SER A 128 -1.28 9.11 -5.44
CA SER A 128 -2.23 8.28 -6.19
C SER A 128 -1.92 8.41 -7.67
N PHE A 129 -1.73 7.28 -8.33
CA PHE A 129 -1.61 7.21 -9.77
C PHE A 129 -3.01 7.19 -10.39
N GLY A 130 -3.15 7.92 -11.49
CA GLY A 130 -4.34 7.99 -12.32
C GLY A 130 -4.07 7.33 -13.66
N VAL A 131 -4.95 7.60 -14.63
CA VAL A 131 -4.77 7.12 -16.01
C VAL A 131 -3.84 8.05 -16.79
N GLU A 132 -3.22 7.54 -17.85
CA GLU A 132 -2.39 8.32 -18.78
C GLU A 132 -1.23 9.06 -18.08
N GLY A 133 -0.60 8.40 -17.09
CA GLY A 133 0.52 8.95 -16.32
C GLY A 133 0.15 10.13 -15.40
N SER A 134 -1.14 10.42 -15.22
CA SER A 134 -1.58 11.45 -14.26
C SER A 134 -1.38 10.99 -12.82
N TYR A 135 -1.14 11.92 -11.90
CA TYR A 135 -1.00 11.60 -10.48
C TYR A 135 -1.41 12.76 -9.57
N PHE A 136 -1.76 12.42 -8.33
CA PHE A 136 -1.86 13.37 -7.23
C PHE A 136 -0.80 13.04 -6.21
N LEU A 137 0.02 14.03 -5.82
CA LEU A 137 1.02 13.89 -4.77
C LEU A 137 0.80 14.95 -3.70
N THR A 138 0.92 14.53 -2.45
CA THR A 138 0.97 15.43 -1.29
C THR A 138 2.26 15.18 -0.53
N HIS A 139 2.96 16.26 -0.20
CA HIS A 139 4.17 16.22 0.61
C HIS A 139 4.16 17.39 1.61
N ARG A 140 4.91 17.23 2.70
CA ARG A 140 5.21 18.31 3.65
C ARG A 140 6.66 18.67 3.53
N GLY A 141 6.94 19.96 3.53
CA GLY A 141 8.28 20.47 3.75
C GLY A 141 8.38 21.18 5.09
N ASN A 142 9.57 21.15 5.68
CA ASN A 142 9.89 22.02 6.81
C ASN A 142 10.06 23.45 6.26
N CYS A 143 9.06 24.31 6.50
CA CYS A 143 9.16 25.75 6.24
C CYS A 143 10.02 26.45 7.28
#